data_AF-G2FDC0-F1
#
_entry.id   AF-G2FDC0-F1
#
_cell.length_a   1.000
_cell.length_b   1.000
_cell.length_c   1.000
_cell.angle_alpha   90.00
_cell.angle_beta   90.00
_cell.angle_gamma   90.00
#
_symmetry.space_group_name_H-M   'P 1'
#
loop_
_entity.id
_entity.type
_entity.pdbx_description
1 polymer ?
#
loop_
_entity_poly.entity_id
_entity_poly.type
_entity_poly.pdbx_seq_one_letter_code
_entity_poly.pdbx_strand_id
1 'polypeptide(L)'
;METEALGMRYISIPIDGLVPSQEQVDDFTQKVIDASKDMLLVYAPSSALLGTMWAAYRINLGAPVEFAINQGKKMGMGPNQEATLRNRLRNK
;
A
#
# COMPACT_ATOMS: atom_id res chain seq x y z
N MET A 1 9.26 2.74 -22.09
CA MET A 1 10.22 2.25 -21.07
C MET A 1 10.42 0.74 -21.23
N GLU A 2 11.51 0.15 -20.76
CA GLU A 2 11.84 -1.28 -20.96
C GLU A 2 10.71 -2.25 -20.52
N THR A 3 9.97 -1.89 -19.47
CA THR A 3 8.80 -2.61 -18.95
C THR A 3 7.63 -2.70 -19.95
N GLU A 4 7.32 -1.59 -20.62
CA GLU A 4 6.21 -1.51 -21.58
C GLU A 4 6.55 -2.24 -22.88
N ALA A 5 7.84 -2.27 -23.26
CA ALA A 5 8.31 -3.04 -24.42
C ALA A 5 8.13 -4.56 -24.23
N LEU A 6 8.05 -5.02 -22.98
CA LEU A 6 7.73 -6.41 -22.61
C LEU A 6 6.23 -6.67 -22.45
N GLY A 7 5.38 -5.68 -22.80
CA GLY A 7 3.92 -5.78 -22.69
C GLY A 7 3.37 -5.57 -21.29
N MET A 8 4.19 -5.12 -20.33
CA MET A 8 3.74 -4.83 -18.96
C MET A 8 3.26 -3.39 -18.83
N ARG A 9 2.10 -3.20 -18.20
CA ARG A 9 1.63 -1.87 -17.81
C ARG A 9 2.39 -1.40 -16.57
N TYR A 10 3.15 -0.31 -16.70
CA TYR A 10 3.83 0.32 -15.57
C TYR A 10 2.94 1.39 -14.91
N ILE A 11 2.94 1.40 -13.58
CA ILE A 11 2.17 2.34 -12.77
C ILE A 11 3.06 2.81 -11.62
N SER A 12 3.17 4.13 -11.44
CA SER A 12 3.89 4.74 -10.33
C SER A 12 2.93 5.53 -9.45
N ILE A 13 2.98 5.30 -8.13
CA ILE A 13 2.29 6.10 -7.12
C ILE A 13 3.37 6.75 -6.26
N PRO A 14 3.69 8.04 -6.47
CA PRO A 14 4.73 8.72 -5.71
C PRO A 14 4.27 8.94 -4.28
N ILE A 15 5.11 8.55 -3.31
CA ILE A 15 4.86 8.74 -1.87
C ILE A 15 5.96 9.65 -1.31
N ASP A 16 5.56 10.74 -0.66
CA ASP A 16 6.43 11.79 -0.14
C ASP A 16 6.47 11.85 1.40
N GLY A 17 5.79 10.91 2.08
CA GLY A 17 5.70 10.83 3.54
C GLY A 17 6.05 9.47 4.14
N LEU A 18 6.03 9.40 5.46
CA LEU A 18 6.28 8.18 6.22
C LEU A 18 5.19 7.11 5.99
N VAL A 19 3.97 7.54 5.72
CA VAL A 19 2.81 6.71 5.37
C VAL A 19 2.16 7.27 4.11
N PRO A 20 1.61 6.42 3.21
CA PRO A 20 0.90 6.88 2.02
C PRO A 20 -0.36 7.65 2.43
N SER A 21 -0.67 8.76 1.78
CA SER A 21 -1.90 9.55 1.98
C SER A 21 -3.17 8.73 1.71
N GLN A 22 -4.34 9.20 2.15
CA GLN A 22 -5.58 8.48 1.87
C GLN A 22 -5.86 8.38 0.36
N GLU A 23 -5.63 9.47 -0.38
CA GLU A 23 -5.78 9.49 -1.85
C GLU A 23 -4.85 8.48 -2.54
N GLN A 24 -3.58 8.39 -2.10
CA GLN A 24 -2.63 7.40 -2.62
C GLN A 24 -3.08 5.96 -2.31
N VAL A 25 -3.70 5.73 -1.15
CA VAL A 25 -4.24 4.41 -0.77
C VAL A 25 -5.47 4.07 -1.61
N ASP A 26 -6.37 5.02 -1.85
CA ASP A 26 -7.55 4.83 -2.69
C ASP A 26 -7.14 4.53 -4.13
N ASP A 27 -6.18 5.28 -4.64
CA ASP A 27 -5.62 5.09 -5.97
C ASP A 27 -4.95 3.71 -6.14
N PHE A 28 -4.14 3.31 -5.16
CA PHE A 28 -3.57 1.96 -5.11
C PHE A 28 -4.65 0.88 -5.06
N THR A 29 -5.68 1.08 -4.23
CA THR A 29 -6.82 0.14 -4.09
C THR A 29 -7.50 -0.08 -5.42
N GLN A 30 -7.84 1.00 -6.14
CA GLN A 30 -8.48 0.91 -7.44
C GLN A 30 -7.61 0.18 -8.47
N LYS A 31 -6.32 0.51 -8.52
CA LYS A 31 -5.36 -0.13 -9.43
C LYS A 31 -5.21 -1.63 -9.17
N VAL A 32 -5.22 -2.07 -7.91
CA VAL A 32 -5.19 -3.49 -7.56
C VAL A 32 -6.49 -4.20 -7.94
N ILE A 33 -7.65 -3.56 -7.77
CA ILE A 33 -8.95 -4.10 -8.20
C ILE A 33 -9.01 -4.25 -9.72
N ASP A 34 -8.58 -3.23 -10.46
CA ASP A 34 -8.58 -3.23 -11.93
C ASP A 34 -7.72 -4.36 -12.50
N ALA A 35 -6.60 -4.65 -11.84
CA ALA A 35 -5.68 -5.71 -12.20
C ALA A 35 -5.97 -7.05 -11.51
N SER A 36 -7.15 -7.24 -10.91
CA SER A 36 -7.53 -8.48 -10.19
C SER A 36 -7.49 -9.76 -11.04
N LYS A 37 -7.51 -9.63 -12.37
CA LYS A 37 -7.40 -10.75 -13.32
C LYS A 37 -6.00 -10.96 -13.88
N ASP A 38 -5.07 -10.06 -13.55
CA ASP A 38 -3.71 -10.03 -14.07
C ASP A 38 -2.69 -10.35 -12.95
N MET A 39 -1.46 -10.65 -13.35
CA MET A 39 -0.36 -10.77 -12.41
C MET A 39 0.17 -9.38 -12.04
N LEU A 40 0.21 -9.09 -10.74
CA LEU A 40 0.72 -7.83 -10.19
C LEU A 40 2.08 -8.03 -9.52
N LEU A 41 3.08 -7.26 -9.95
CA LEU A 41 4.30 -7.04 -9.19
C LEU A 41 4.22 -5.67 -8.51
N VAL A 42 4.22 -5.67 -7.19
CA VAL A 42 4.25 -4.44 -6.39
C VAL A 42 5.58 -4.36 -5.66
N TYR A 43 6.29 -3.24 -5.81
CA TYR A 43 7.53 -2.98 -5.10
C TYR A 43 7.55 -1.55 -4.57
N ALA A 44 8.42 -1.30 -3.59
CA ALA A 44 8.69 0.02 -3.05
C ALA A 44 10.20 0.13 -2.74
N PRO A 45 10.74 1.35 -2.59
CA PRO A 45 12.14 1.55 -2.20
C PRO A 45 12.51 0.94 -0.84
N SER A 46 11.52 0.66 0.02
CA SER A 46 11.72 -0.04 1.29
C SER A 46 10.57 -1.00 1.59
N SER A 47 10.88 -2.09 2.29
CA SER A 47 9.87 -3.02 2.83
C SER A 47 8.93 -2.33 3.83
N ALA A 48 9.43 -1.35 4.59
CA ALA A 48 8.61 -0.54 5.49
C ALA A 48 7.49 0.20 4.75
N LEU A 49 7.81 0.84 3.61
CA LEU A 49 6.79 1.51 2.81
C LEU A 49 5.81 0.51 2.18
N LEU A 50 6.31 -0.61 1.64
CA LEU A 50 5.48 -1.65 1.05
C LEU A 50 4.49 -2.23 2.07
N GLY A 51 4.96 -2.60 3.26
CA GLY A 51 4.12 -3.14 4.33
C GLY A 51 3.10 -2.12 4.85
N THR A 52 3.46 -0.83 4.86
CA THR A 52 2.54 0.26 5.25
C THR A 52 1.44 0.45 4.22
N MET A 53 1.78 0.47 2.92
CA MET A 53 0.78 0.54 1.84
C MET A 53 -0.14 -0.68 1.89
N TRP A 54 0.40 -1.88 2.09
CA TRP A 54 -0.41 -3.09 2.19
C TRP A 54 -1.39 -3.04 3.37
N ALA A 55 -0.93 -2.63 4.56
CA ALA A 55 -1.82 -2.49 5.72
C ALA A 55 -2.93 -1.46 5.44
N ALA A 56 -2.56 -0.28 4.90
CA ALA A 56 -3.53 0.78 4.59
C ALA A 56 -4.56 0.33 3.54
N TYR A 57 -4.13 -0.34 2.47
CA TYR A 57 -4.99 -0.95 1.46
C TYR A 57 -5.99 -1.93 2.06
N ARG A 58 -5.54 -2.84 2.94
CA ARG A 58 -6.43 -3.82 3.58
C ARG A 58 -7.47 -3.16 4.48
N ILE A 59 -7.08 -2.12 5.22
CA ILE A 59 -8.02 -1.33 6.01
C ILE A 59 -9.01 -0.59 5.12
N ASN A 60 -8.55 -0.07 3.97
CA ASN A 60 -9.40 0.59 2.99
C ASN A 60 -10.49 -0.33 2.43
N LEU A 61 -10.18 -1.62 2.26
CA LEU A 61 -11.14 -2.67 1.90
C LEU A 61 -12.04 -3.12 3.06
N GLY A 62 -11.95 -2.49 4.24
CA GLY A 62 -12.77 -2.81 5.40
C GLY A 62 -12.25 -3.97 6.25
N ALA A 63 -11.00 -4.43 6.06
CA ALA A 63 -10.43 -5.43 6.95
C ALA A 63 -10.25 -4.88 8.37
N PRO A 64 -10.36 -5.73 9.42
CA PRO A 64 -10.08 -5.32 10.79
C PRO A 64 -8.68 -4.72 10.93
N VAL A 65 -8.56 -3.60 11.65
CA VAL A 65 -7.30 -2.84 11.76
C VAL A 65 -6.15 -3.71 12.25
N GLU A 66 -6.34 -4.47 13.33
CA GLU A 66 -5.28 -5.34 13.88
C GLU A 66 -4.83 -6.41 12.89
N PHE A 67 -5.77 -6.97 12.12
CA PHE A 67 -5.44 -7.96 11.10
C PHE A 67 -4.54 -7.34 10.02
N ALA A 68 -4.92 -6.16 9.50
CA ALA A 68 -4.16 -5.47 8.47
C ALA A 68 -2.79 -5.00 8.95
N ILE A 69 -2.69 -4.49 10.18
CA ILE A 69 -1.42 -4.09 10.80
C ILE A 69 -0.48 -5.28 10.93
N ASN A 70 -0.97 -6.44 11.38
CA ASN A 70 -0.16 -7.65 11.48
C ASN A 70 0.37 -8.13 10.12
N GLN A 71 -0.43 -8.00 9.06
CA GLN A 71 0.03 -8.28 7.69
C GLN A 71 1.11 -7.29 7.26
N GLY A 72 0.91 -5.99 7.49
CA GLY A 72 1.92 -4.97 7.18
C GLY A 72 3.24 -5.20 7.91
N LYS A 73 3.21 -5.57 9.19
CA LYS A 73 4.40 -5.91 9.97
C LYS A 73 5.19 -7.07 9.37
N LYS A 74 4.50 -8.14 8.97
CA LYS A 74 5.12 -9.29 8.28
C LYS A 74 5.78 -8.90 6.96
N MET A 75 5.33 -7.82 6.33
CA MET A 75 5.90 -7.27 5.09
C MET A 75 6.97 -6.20 5.34
N GLY A 76 7.29 -5.88 6.59
CA GLY A 76 8.37 -4.96 6.96
C GLY A 76 7.91 -3.61 7.53
N MET A 77 6.62 -3.37 7.75
CA MET A 77 6.13 -2.14 8.38
C MET A 77 6.75 -1.94 9.77
N GLY A 78 7.35 -0.77 9.99
CA GLY A 78 7.98 -0.41 11.26
C GLY A 78 7.01 0.21 12.28
N PRO A 79 7.46 0.38 13.54
CA PRO A 79 6.63 0.89 14.63
C PRO A 79 6.19 2.35 14.40
N ASN A 80 7.02 3.19 13.80
CA ASN A 80 6.66 4.59 13.52
C ASN A 80 5.53 4.66 12.48
N GLN A 81 5.61 3.86 11.40
CA GLN A 81 4.54 3.78 10.40
C GLN A 81 3.23 3.27 10.99
N GLU A 82 3.29 2.23 11.83
CA GLU A 82 2.11 1.73 12.55
C GLU A 82 1.47 2.83 13.40
N ALA A 83 2.26 3.53 14.22
CA ALA A 83 1.76 4.58 15.09
C ALA A 83 1.10 5.70 14.28
N THR A 84 1.74 6.17 13.21
CA THR A 84 1.20 7.20 12.32
C THR A 84 -0.09 6.73 11.63
N LEU A 85 -0.11 5.50 11.10
CA LEU A 85 -1.29 4.94 10.43
C LEU A 85 -2.47 4.83 11.41
N ARG A 86 -2.24 4.34 12.63
CA ARG A 86 -3.27 4.25 13.68
C ARG A 86 -3.80 5.63 14.08
N ASN A 87 -2.93 6.61 14.25
CA ASN A 87 -3.33 7.97 14.57
C ASN A 87 -4.24 8.56 13.50
N ARG A 88 -3.93 8.33 12.21
CA ARG A 88 -4.80 8.76 11.11
C ARG A 88 -6.20 8.15 11.21
N LEU A 89 -6.32 6.86 11.53
CA LEU A 89 -7.61 6.18 11.62
C LEU A 89 -8.48 6.69 12.78
N ARG A 90 -7.87 7.22 13.83
CA ARG A 90 -8.58 7.83 14.97
C ARG A 90 -9.11 9.22 14.68
N ASN A 91 -8.51 9.91 13.73
CA ASN A 91 -8.82 11.30 13.36
C ASN A 91 -9.70 11.37 12.09
N LYS A 92 -10.27 10.23 11.68
CA LYS A 92 -11.17 10.09 10.53
C LYS A 92 -12.61 10.07 11.03
#